data_AF-A0A351LZV0-F1
#
_entry.id   AF-A0A351LZV0-F1
#
_cell.length_a   1.000
_cell.length_b   1.000
_cell.length_c   1.000
_cell.angle_alpha   90.00
_cell.angle_beta   90.00
_cell.angle_gamma   90.00
#
_symmetry.space_group_name_H-M   'P 1'
#
loop_
_entity.id
_entity.type
_entity.pdbx_description
1 polymer ?
#
loop_
_entity_poly.entity_id
_entity_poly.type
_entity_poly.pdbx_seq_one_letter_code
_entity_poly.pdbx_strand_id
1 'polypeptide(L)'
;AYDSPVAQLADRSVGRRYQALAWGRFEAAKGVVDAPVGRSPRDRTRMAVVGSGRPARTGYEVSASWATPEVSLVTCTLETGRTHQIRVHLSAIGHPLVGDGTYGGERSGLVLDRPFLHAAHLAFDHPVTGERLEFESPLPDDLREILDRLGEPEPSDQSA
;
A
#
# COMPACT_ATOMS: atom_id res chain seq x y z
N ALA A 1 -17.92 18.90 -15.12
CA ALA A 1 -16.49 18.69 -14.82
C ALA A 1 -16.24 17.58 -13.79
N TYR A 2 -17.11 17.38 -12.79
CA TYR A 2 -16.97 16.33 -11.77
C TYR A 2 -17.13 14.88 -12.25
N ASP A 3 -17.84 14.63 -13.37
CA ASP A 3 -18.15 13.26 -13.82
C ASP A 3 -16.97 12.55 -14.51
N SER A 4 -16.04 13.29 -15.10
CA SER A 4 -14.92 12.72 -15.87
C SER A 4 -13.84 12.04 -15.01
N PRO A 5 -13.39 12.60 -13.88
CA PRO A 5 -12.47 11.90 -12.97
C PRO A 5 -13.07 10.62 -12.36
N VAL A 6 -14.38 10.61 -12.12
CA VAL A 6 -15.11 9.44 -11.57
C VAL A 6 -15.15 8.30 -12.59
N ALA A 7 -15.30 8.60 -13.88
CA ALA A 7 -15.27 7.61 -14.95
C ALA A 7 -13.87 6.97 -15.11
N GLN A 8 -12.80 7.76 -15.01
CA GLN A 8 -11.42 7.24 -15.11
C GLN A 8 -11.03 6.35 -13.92
N LEU A 9 -11.54 6.66 -12.72
CA LEU A 9 -11.43 5.80 -11.55
C LEU A 9 -12.12 4.43 -11.75
N ALA A 10 -13.14 4.37 -12.62
CA ALA A 10 -13.86 3.14 -12.94
C ALA A 10 -13.15 2.31 -14.03
N ASP A 11 -12.46 2.95 -14.98
CA ASP A 11 -11.75 2.29 -16.10
C ASP A 11 -10.29 1.93 -15.80
N ARG A 12 -9.84 2.08 -14.54
CA ARG A 12 -8.48 1.72 -14.08
C ARG A 12 -7.35 2.48 -14.80
N SER A 13 -7.64 3.52 -15.57
CA SER A 13 -6.61 4.36 -16.22
C SER A 13 -5.85 5.23 -15.22
N VAL A 14 -6.34 5.34 -13.99
CA VAL A 14 -5.67 6.06 -12.89
C VAL A 14 -4.51 5.24 -12.35
N GLY A 15 -3.29 5.67 -12.64
CA GLY A 15 -2.06 5.07 -12.13
C GLY A 15 -1.76 5.54 -10.71
N ARG A 16 -2.06 4.73 -9.70
CA ARG A 16 -1.74 5.03 -8.29
C ARG A 16 -0.69 4.07 -7.78
N ARG A 17 0.46 4.62 -7.39
CA ARG A 17 1.52 3.86 -6.70
C ARG A 17 1.75 4.44 -5.31
N TYR A 18 1.88 3.54 -4.34
CA TYR A 18 2.14 3.87 -2.95
C TYR A 18 3.41 3.18 -2.50
N GLN A 19 4.21 3.86 -1.68
CA GLN A 19 5.27 3.20 -0.93
C GLN A 19 4.75 2.83 0.45
N ALA A 20 5.04 1.61 0.89
CA ALA A 20 4.62 1.11 2.19
C ALA A 20 5.75 0.31 2.84
N LEU A 21 5.92 0.47 4.15
CA LEU A 21 6.79 -0.40 4.93
C LEU A 21 5.90 -1.38 5.70
N ALA A 22 6.09 -2.67 5.45
CA ALA A 22 5.27 -3.74 5.99
C ALA A 22 6.12 -4.67 6.86
N TRP A 23 5.49 -5.23 7.90
CA TRP A 23 6.14 -6.20 8.78
C TRP A 23 6.33 -7.55 8.10
N GLY A 24 7.43 -8.22 8.44
CA GLY A 24 7.77 -9.54 7.96
C GLY A 24 8.39 -9.53 6.57
N ARG A 25 8.91 -10.70 6.16
CA ARG A 25 9.50 -10.94 4.85
C ARG A 25 8.48 -11.52 3.88
N PHE A 26 8.33 -10.90 2.71
CA PHE A 26 7.49 -11.44 1.64
C PHE A 26 8.19 -12.62 0.97
N GLU A 27 7.48 -13.74 0.77
CA GLU A 27 8.02 -14.92 0.07
C GLU A 27 8.28 -14.65 -1.41
N ALA A 28 7.40 -13.86 -2.05
CA ALA A 28 7.51 -13.49 -3.46
C ALA A 28 7.88 -12.00 -3.60
N ALA A 29 8.83 -11.70 -4.49
CA ALA A 29 9.24 -10.33 -4.80
C ALA A 29 8.11 -9.49 -5.42
N LYS A 30 7.11 -10.12 -6.03
CA LYS A 30 5.92 -9.47 -6.58
C LYS A 30 4.70 -10.34 -6.44
N GLY A 31 3.53 -9.73 -6.31
CA GLY A 31 2.27 -10.45 -6.24
C GLY A 31 1.06 -9.56 -6.32
N VAL A 32 -0.12 -10.18 -6.24
CA VAL A 32 -1.40 -9.49 -6.28
C VAL A 32 -2.30 -10.03 -5.18
N VAL A 33 -2.88 -9.13 -4.40
CA VAL A 33 -3.96 -9.43 -3.47
C VAL A 33 -5.27 -8.99 -4.11
N ASP A 34 -6.06 -9.97 -4.56
CA ASP A 34 -7.38 -9.80 -5.14
C ASP A 34 -8.42 -10.39 -4.18
N ALA A 35 -8.96 -9.54 -3.31
CA ALA A 35 -9.85 -9.96 -2.24
C ALA A 35 -10.84 -8.84 -1.94
N PRO A 36 -12.16 -9.10 -1.83
CA PRO A 36 -13.13 -8.04 -1.62
C PRO A 36 -12.98 -7.39 -0.23
N VAL A 37 -13.08 -6.07 -0.18
CA VAL A 37 -12.97 -5.27 1.05
C VAL A 37 -14.32 -4.71 1.44
N GLY A 38 -14.70 -4.89 2.70
CA GLY A 38 -15.95 -4.39 3.28
C GLY A 38 -15.80 -4.10 4.77
N ARG A 39 -16.88 -3.66 5.42
CA ARG A 39 -16.87 -3.48 6.89
C ARG A 39 -16.70 -4.84 7.56
N SER A 40 -15.90 -4.89 8.62
CA SER A 40 -15.73 -6.10 9.40
C SER A 40 -17.04 -6.48 10.12
N PRO A 41 -17.44 -7.76 10.09
CA PRO A 41 -18.63 -8.24 10.81
C PRO A 41 -18.38 -8.33 12.31
N ARG A 42 -17.11 -8.46 12.75
CA ARG A 42 -16.72 -8.56 14.17
C ARG A 42 -16.50 -7.18 14.81
N ASP A 43 -15.95 -6.24 14.06
CA ASP A 43 -15.71 -4.86 14.50
C ASP A 43 -16.16 -3.88 13.41
N ARG A 44 -17.33 -3.27 13.59
CA ARG A 44 -17.95 -2.41 12.57
C ARG A 44 -17.20 -1.10 12.33
N THR A 45 -16.21 -0.76 13.16
CA THR A 45 -15.32 0.40 12.98
C THR A 45 -14.16 0.12 12.02
N ARG A 46 -13.90 -1.16 11.71
CA ARG A 46 -12.79 -1.60 10.86
C ARG A 46 -13.27 -2.08 9.49
N MET A 47 -12.36 -2.07 8.53
CA MET A 47 -12.52 -2.77 7.25
C MET A 47 -11.87 -4.15 7.35
N ALA A 48 -12.30 -5.10 6.54
CA ALA A 48 -11.72 -6.43 6.46
C ALA A 48 -11.91 -7.02 5.06
N VAL A 49 -11.12 -8.06 4.76
CA VAL A 49 -11.44 -8.96 3.66
C VAL A 49 -12.69 -9.74 4.03
N VAL A 50 -13.77 -9.54 3.26
CA VAL A 50 -15.07 -10.16 3.51
C VAL A 50 -15.70 -10.55 2.17
N GLY A 51 -16.25 -11.76 2.07
CA GLY A 51 -16.81 -12.26 0.80
C GLY A 51 -17.93 -11.39 0.23
N SER A 52 -18.71 -10.73 1.11
CA SER A 52 -19.76 -9.77 0.73
C SER A 52 -19.25 -8.34 0.51
N GLY A 53 -17.92 -8.14 0.48
CA GLY A 53 -17.27 -6.85 0.30
C GLY A 53 -17.32 -6.37 -1.15
N ARG A 54 -16.77 -5.17 -1.39
CA ARG A 54 -16.61 -4.66 -2.75
C ARG A 54 -15.31 -5.20 -3.35
N PRO A 55 -15.28 -5.56 -4.66
CA PRO A 55 -14.06 -5.98 -5.32
C PRO A 55 -12.92 -4.99 -5.11
N ALA A 56 -11.76 -5.54 -4.76
CA ALA A 56 -10.56 -4.79 -4.49
C ALA A 56 -9.33 -5.56 -4.94
N ARG A 57 -8.41 -4.87 -5.64
CA ARG A 57 -7.20 -5.48 -6.19
C ARG A 57 -6.00 -4.56 -5.98
N THR A 58 -4.96 -5.12 -5.36
CA THR A 58 -3.71 -4.44 -5.00
C THR A 58 -2.55 -5.29 -5.50
N GLY A 59 -1.78 -4.76 -6.45
CA GLY A 59 -0.46 -5.32 -6.79
C GLY A 59 0.59 -4.84 -5.81
N TYR A 60 1.61 -5.65 -5.55
CA TYR A 60 2.78 -5.25 -4.78
C TYR A 60 4.07 -5.74 -5.42
N GLU A 61 5.14 -4.98 -5.20
CA GLU A 61 6.52 -5.33 -5.56
C GLU A 61 7.44 -4.94 -4.39
N VAL A 62 8.28 -5.87 -3.95
CA VAL A 62 9.22 -5.69 -2.84
C VAL A 62 10.48 -5.02 -3.38
N SER A 63 10.77 -3.81 -2.90
CA SER A 63 11.94 -3.05 -3.32
C SER A 63 13.14 -3.22 -2.39
N ALA A 64 12.90 -3.53 -1.11
CA ALA A 64 13.94 -3.73 -0.11
C ALA A 64 13.41 -4.55 1.08
N SER A 65 14.30 -5.21 1.82
CA SER A 65 13.96 -5.94 3.05
C SER A 65 15.07 -5.83 4.09
N TRP A 66 14.71 -5.93 5.36
CA TRP A 66 15.61 -5.92 6.51
C TRP A 66 15.24 -7.07 7.44
N ALA A 67 16.23 -7.68 8.10
CA ALA A 67 16.01 -8.80 9.02
C ALA A 67 15.81 -8.35 10.48
N THR A 68 16.30 -7.17 10.87
CA THR A 68 16.22 -6.69 12.27
C THR A 68 15.90 -5.19 12.33
N PRO A 69 14.63 -4.81 12.61
CA PRO A 69 13.47 -5.68 12.65
C PRO A 69 13.14 -6.29 11.28
N GLU A 70 12.41 -7.42 11.26
CA GLU A 70 11.99 -8.07 10.02
C GLU A 70 10.88 -7.25 9.33
N VAL A 71 11.24 -6.53 8.26
CA VAL A 71 10.34 -5.66 7.49
C VAL A 71 10.70 -5.64 6.00
N SER A 72 9.71 -5.34 5.15
CA SER A 72 9.88 -5.15 3.71
C SER A 72 9.31 -3.81 3.27
N LEU A 73 10.09 -3.06 2.47
CA LEU A 73 9.60 -1.90 1.73
C LEU A 73 8.98 -2.40 0.43
N VAL A 74 7.72 -2.04 0.23
CA VAL A 74 6.91 -2.47 -0.91
C VAL A 74 6.32 -1.29 -1.65
N THR A 75 6.31 -1.39 -2.98
CA THR A 75 5.52 -0.52 -3.85
C THR A 75 4.18 -1.19 -4.11
N CYS A 76 3.09 -0.54 -3.73
CA CYS A 76 1.73 -1.01 -3.99
C CYS A 76 1.08 -0.26 -5.15
N THR A 77 0.50 -0.99 -6.10
CA THR A 77 -0.24 -0.44 -7.23
C THR A 77 -1.73 -0.73 -7.09
N LEU A 78 -2.58 0.31 -7.19
CA LEU A 78 -4.02 0.19 -6.96
C LEU A 78 -4.85 0.24 -8.25
N GLU A 79 -5.49 -0.88 -8.57
CA GLU A 79 -6.54 -0.94 -9.60
C GLU A 79 -7.88 -0.41 -9.07
N THR A 80 -8.12 -0.55 -7.77
CA THR A 80 -9.32 -0.08 -7.08
C THR A 80 -8.95 0.82 -5.89
N GLY A 81 -9.87 1.67 -5.44
CA GLY A 81 -9.64 2.56 -4.29
C GLY A 81 -10.64 2.35 -3.16
N ARG A 82 -10.60 1.20 -2.47
CA ARG A 82 -11.46 0.96 -1.29
C ARG A 82 -10.86 1.57 -0.02
N THR A 83 -11.73 1.92 0.92
CA THR A 83 -11.30 2.45 2.23
C THR A 83 -10.33 1.47 2.89
N HIS A 84 -9.15 1.97 3.27
CA HIS A 84 -8.07 1.19 3.89
C HIS A 84 -7.57 -0.01 3.06
N GLN A 85 -7.79 -0.04 1.73
CA GLN A 85 -7.52 -1.22 0.90
C GLN A 85 -6.13 -1.82 1.10
N ILE A 86 -5.05 -1.01 0.96
CA ILE A 86 -3.66 -1.50 1.14
C ILE A 86 -3.47 -2.04 2.56
N ARG A 87 -3.89 -1.28 3.57
CA ARG A 87 -3.76 -1.64 4.99
C ARG A 87 -4.42 -2.98 5.29
N VAL A 88 -5.64 -3.19 4.79
CA VAL A 88 -6.42 -4.43 4.95
C VAL A 88 -5.79 -5.57 4.17
N HIS A 89 -5.41 -5.37 2.91
CA HIS A 89 -4.85 -6.41 2.06
C HIS A 89 -3.52 -6.93 2.60
N LEU A 90 -2.58 -6.04 2.91
CA LEU A 90 -1.28 -6.45 3.41
C LEU A 90 -1.40 -7.11 4.79
N SER A 91 -2.26 -6.60 5.67
CA SER A 91 -2.59 -7.28 6.94
C SER A 91 -3.21 -8.68 6.72
N ALA A 92 -4.10 -8.84 5.74
CA ALA A 92 -4.75 -10.12 5.43
C ALA A 92 -3.77 -11.20 4.92
N ILE A 93 -2.67 -10.80 4.29
CA ILE A 93 -1.59 -11.71 3.89
C ILE A 93 -0.47 -11.83 4.93
N GLY A 94 -0.67 -11.32 6.15
CA GLY A 94 0.29 -11.45 7.26
C GLY A 94 1.33 -10.34 7.36
N HIS A 95 1.29 -9.34 6.48
CA HIS A 95 2.27 -8.24 6.38
C HIS A 95 1.64 -6.88 6.70
N PRO A 96 1.12 -6.63 7.92
CA PRO A 96 0.53 -5.34 8.23
C PRO A 96 1.58 -4.21 8.14
N LEU A 97 1.10 -2.98 7.92
CA LEU A 97 1.99 -1.83 7.82
C LEU A 97 2.63 -1.45 9.17
N VAL A 98 3.87 -0.98 9.12
CA VAL A 98 4.53 -0.34 10.26
C VAL A 98 3.77 0.94 10.64
N GLY A 99 3.58 1.18 11.95
CA GLY A 99 2.81 2.31 12.47
C GLY A 99 1.28 2.19 12.30
N ASP A 100 0.76 1.06 11.82
CA ASP A 100 -0.68 0.85 11.68
C ASP A 100 -1.32 0.30 12.97
N GLY A 101 -1.72 1.21 13.87
CA GLY A 101 -2.39 0.84 15.12
C GLY A 101 -3.77 0.17 14.94
N THR A 102 -4.37 0.20 13.74
CA THR A 102 -5.67 -0.45 13.48
C THR A 102 -5.50 -1.92 13.09
N TYR A 103 -4.55 -2.23 12.21
CA TYR A 103 -4.41 -3.57 11.61
C TYR A 103 -3.10 -4.29 11.95
N GLY A 104 -2.07 -3.57 12.40
CA GLY A 104 -0.75 -4.14 12.73
C GLY A 104 -0.54 -4.49 14.20
N GLY A 105 -1.33 -3.90 15.10
CA GLY A 105 -1.14 -4.02 16.54
C GLY A 105 0.14 -3.34 17.04
N GLU A 106 0.43 -3.45 18.33
CA GLU A 106 1.68 -2.97 18.90
C GLU A 106 2.80 -3.97 18.58
N ARG A 107 3.73 -3.56 17.72
CA ARG A 107 4.96 -4.30 17.42
C ARG A 107 6.16 -3.44 17.81
N SER A 108 7.08 -4.03 18.57
CA SER A 108 8.27 -3.35 19.07
C SER A 108 9.31 -3.13 17.97
N GLY A 109 10.07 -2.04 18.06
CA GLY A 109 11.28 -1.81 17.25
C GLY A 109 11.20 -0.62 16.31
N LEU A 110 10.01 -0.23 15.85
CA LEU A 110 9.78 0.97 15.05
C LEU A 110 8.57 1.74 15.58
N VAL A 111 8.77 3.01 15.92
CA VAL A 111 7.71 3.88 16.44
C VAL A 111 7.33 4.88 15.36
N LEU A 112 6.05 4.87 14.97
CA LEU A 112 5.49 5.80 13.99
C LEU A 112 4.00 6.03 14.32
N ASP A 113 3.56 7.29 14.35
CA ASP A 113 2.20 7.68 14.77
C ASP A 113 1.15 7.51 13.66
N ARG A 114 1.57 7.07 12.48
CA ARG A 114 0.72 6.79 11.33
C ARG A 114 1.20 5.55 10.59
N PRO A 115 0.34 4.90 9.78
CA PRO A 115 0.81 3.87 8.88
C PRO A 115 1.90 4.41 7.95
N PHE A 116 3.00 3.66 7.82
CA PHE A 116 4.00 3.88 6.79
C PHE A 116 3.36 3.54 5.44
N LEU A 117 2.63 4.51 4.91
CA LEU A 117 1.93 4.47 3.64
C LEU A 117 1.98 5.86 3.02
N HIS A 118 2.58 5.95 1.85
CA HIS A 118 2.79 7.21 1.13
C HIS A 118 2.30 7.09 -0.30
N ALA A 119 1.48 8.05 -0.73
CA ALA A 119 1.04 8.14 -2.13
C ALA A 119 2.17 8.76 -2.96
N ALA A 120 3.04 7.93 -3.51
CA ALA A 120 4.24 8.37 -4.21
C ALA A 120 3.95 8.87 -5.63
N HIS A 121 2.92 8.33 -6.29
CA HIS A 121 2.60 8.69 -7.67
C HIS A 121 1.10 8.62 -7.96
N LEU A 122 0.63 9.61 -8.73
CA LEU A 122 -0.72 9.68 -9.28
C LEU A 122 -0.64 10.06 -10.76
N ALA A 123 -1.29 9.29 -11.62
CA ALA A 123 -1.47 9.63 -13.02
C ALA A 123 -2.91 9.43 -13.45
N PHE A 124 -3.43 10.33 -14.28
CA PHE A 124 -4.78 10.29 -14.84
C PHE A 124 -4.86 11.16 -16.10
N ASP A 125 -5.91 11.00 -16.90
CA ASP A 125 -6.05 11.77 -18.13
C ASP A 125 -6.79 13.08 -17.82
N HIS A 126 -6.30 14.21 -18.31
CA HIS A 126 -6.93 15.50 -18.05
C HIS A 126 -8.40 15.46 -18.49
N PRO A 127 -9.37 15.80 -17.64
CA PRO A 127 -10.81 15.58 -17.89
C PRO A 127 -11.42 16.45 -19.01
N VAL A 128 -10.59 17.24 -19.70
CA VAL A 128 -11.00 18.20 -20.73
C VAL A 128 -10.10 18.05 -21.95
N THR A 129 -8.77 18.07 -21.77
CA THR A 129 -7.83 17.95 -22.89
C THR A 129 -7.53 16.51 -23.29
N GLY A 130 -7.77 15.53 -22.41
CA GLY A 130 -7.43 14.12 -22.63
C GLY A 130 -5.92 13.82 -22.52
N GLU A 131 -5.09 14.82 -22.23
CA GLU A 131 -3.65 14.65 -22.05
C GLU A 131 -3.34 13.87 -20.78
N ARG A 132 -2.33 12.99 -20.83
CA ARG A 132 -1.87 12.25 -19.66
C ARG A 132 -1.18 13.20 -18.68
N LEU A 133 -1.71 13.31 -17.46
CA LEU A 133 -1.08 14.03 -16.36
C LEU A 133 -0.45 13.04 -15.39
N GLU A 134 0.77 13.34 -14.94
CA GLU A 134 1.52 12.53 -13.98
C GLU A 134 2.09 13.42 -12.88
N PHE A 135 1.96 12.96 -11.65
CA PHE A 135 2.39 13.66 -10.45
C PHE A 135 3.17 12.70 -9.57
N GLU A 136 4.31 13.16 -9.05
CA GLU A 136 5.11 12.46 -8.06
C GLU A 136 5.18 13.27 -6.77
N SER A 137 5.20 12.57 -5.64
CA SER A 137 5.40 13.16 -4.33
C SER A 137 6.58 12.48 -3.65
N PRO A 138 7.62 13.21 -3.22
CA PRO A 138 8.74 12.63 -2.50
C PRO A 138 8.28 12.02 -1.18
N LEU A 139 9.03 11.03 -0.68
CA LEU A 139 8.77 10.41 0.60
C LEU A 139 8.91 11.47 1.73
N PRO A 140 7.89 11.67 2.57
CA PRO A 140 7.94 12.60 3.69
C PRO A 140 9.06 12.27 4.68
N ASP A 141 9.59 13.28 5.36
CA ASP A 141 10.76 13.15 6.23
C ASP A 141 10.54 12.17 7.39
N ASP A 142 9.35 12.15 7.98
CA ASP A 142 8.99 11.22 9.06
C ASP A 142 9.11 9.74 8.65
N LEU A 143 8.78 9.42 7.40
CA LEU A 143 8.93 8.06 6.85
C LEU A 143 10.37 7.79 6.41
N ARG A 144 11.06 8.81 5.89
CA ARG A 144 12.46 8.70 5.46
C ARG A 144 13.36 8.40 6.64
N GLU A 145 13.18 9.10 7.77
CA GLU A 145 13.92 8.86 9.00
C GLU A 145 13.81 7.41 9.49
N ILE A 146 12.67 6.76 9.26
CA ILE A 146 12.49 5.34 9.60
C ILE A 146 13.36 4.45 8.70
N LEU A 147 13.42 4.74 7.40
CA LEU A 147 14.30 4.00 6.48
C LEU A 147 15.78 4.24 6.81
N ASP A 148 16.15 5.48 7.13
CA ASP A 148 17.53 5.83 7.51
C ASP A 148 17.97 5.08 8.78
N ARG A 149 17.05 4.90 9.76
CA ARG A 149 17.31 4.09 10.97
C ARG A 149 17.43 2.60 10.70
N LEU A 150 16.78 2.08 9.66
CA LEU A 150 16.92 0.68 9.25
C LEU A 150 18.26 0.43 8.56
N GLY A 151 18.88 1.46 7.98
CA GLY A 151 20.17 1.38 7.31
C GLY A 151 20.09 0.62 5.98
N GLU A 152 21.20 0.03 5.57
CA GLU A 152 21.29 -0.68 4.29
C GLU A 152 20.38 -1.91 4.27
N PRO A 153 19.56 -2.10 3.21
CA PRO A 153 18.73 -3.28 3.09
C PRO A 153 19.59 -4.52 2.83
N GLU A 154 19.02 -5.69 3.11
CA GLU A 154 19.64 -6.95 2.71
C GLU A 154 19.83 -6.97 1.18
N PRO A 155 20.94 -7.57 0.70
CA PRO A 155 21.13 -7.76 -0.74
C PRO A 155 19.92 -8.54 -1.29
N SER A 156 19.23 -7.92 -2.23
CA SER A 156 18.12 -8.58 -2.93
C SER A 156 18.69 -9.76 -3.70
N ASP A 157 18.30 -10.98 -3.35
CA ASP A 157 18.53 -12.18 -4.17
C ASP A 157 17.66 -12.07 -5.43
N GLN A 158 18.02 -11.14 -6.32
CA GLN A 158 17.49 -11.06 -7.68
C GLN A 158 18.20 -12.14 -8.49
N SER A 159 17.82 -13.38 -8.25
CA SER A 159 18.30 -14.54 -9.00
C SER A 159 17.15 -15.53 -9.21
N ALA A 160 16.34 -15.27 -10.25
CA ALA A 160 15.67 -16.27 -11.08
C ALA A 160 15.01 -15.60 -12.29
#